data_AF-A0A2D6X7U3-F1
#
_entry.id   AF-A0A2D6X7U3-F1
#
_cell.length_a   1.000
_cell.length_b   1.000
_cell.length_c   1.000
_cell.angle_alpha   90.00
_cell.angle_beta   90.00
_cell.angle_gamma   90.00
#
_symmetry.space_group_name_H-M   'P 1'
#
loop_
_entity.id
_entity.type
_entity.pdbx_description
1 polymer ?
#
loop_
_entity_poly.entity_id
_entity_poly.type
_entity_poly.pdbx_seq_one_letter_code
_entity_poly.pdbx_strand_id
1 'polypeptide(L)'
;MKKPTAEQSRHAPHPWLAAALAAIDRAVGDSMDEKNLVHAAMARGLLHGYHAKWCDAEVDEILAVEQEFTCGIYNLASKRVSKSRTFQLAGKTDLLVRRNGKVCVWDHKTTSEKIAEDDAVYWRHLIVENQATLYLLAQHYQNVAAAGVMWDAIHKPAIRPKSLPKAEQKAITSLGTYCGFGVSENTKNHVLATGREDAELFEYRVARACLDDPERYFKRKPTLRLREELAAYAEELWQLTQEVAACRRGVAKTDHLPIRNSGACLMHGRPCEYLGICSNMDSPDSDKWRSRESVHEELATLDSDGRNVLTFSRLRCFQTCQRKHHYRYELGIERQDRITPDALYFGSMFHEGLNAWWTIQQKEETHANSKHSEIPAAEGAIPF
;
A
#
# COMPACT_ATOMS: atom_id res chain seq x y z
N MET A 1 -18.09 25.85 22.23
CA MET A 1 -17.74 25.18 23.51
C MET A 1 -16.27 25.42 23.78
N LYS A 2 -15.89 25.76 25.02
CA LYS A 2 -14.53 26.14 25.41
C LYS A 2 -13.57 24.93 25.26
N LYS A 3 -12.41 25.14 24.63
CA LYS A 3 -11.32 24.15 24.49
C LYS A 3 -10.75 23.77 25.87
N PRO A 4 -10.40 22.50 26.13
CA PRO A 4 -9.65 22.14 27.33
C PRO A 4 -8.18 22.57 27.20
N THR A 5 -7.63 23.09 28.29
CA THR A 5 -6.22 23.50 28.46
C THR A 5 -5.29 22.31 28.70
N ALA A 6 -4.03 22.46 28.29
CA ALA A 6 -3.00 21.43 28.07
C ALA A 6 -2.40 20.73 29.31
N GLU A 7 -3.13 20.58 30.41
CA GLU A 7 -2.54 20.03 31.64
C GLU A 7 -3.57 19.27 32.46
N GLN A 8 -3.98 18.10 31.97
CA GLN A 8 -4.64 17.02 32.73
C GLN A 8 -5.02 15.87 31.80
N SER A 9 -4.12 14.89 31.63
CA SER A 9 -4.52 13.50 31.37
C SER A 9 -3.34 12.55 31.18
N ARG A 10 -3.37 11.43 31.89
CA ARG A 10 -2.95 10.15 31.30
C ARG A 10 -4.05 9.78 30.28
N HIS A 11 -4.11 10.44 29.12
CA HIS A 11 -5.15 10.12 28.13
C HIS A 11 -4.77 8.80 27.49
N ALA A 12 -5.67 7.83 27.56
CA ALA A 12 -5.62 6.67 26.69
C ALA A 12 -5.46 7.18 25.24
N PRO A 13 -4.63 6.52 24.42
CA PRO A 13 -4.45 6.93 23.04
C PRO A 13 -5.81 7.03 22.34
N HIS A 14 -5.95 8.01 21.44
CA HIS A 14 -7.13 8.17 20.60
C HIS A 14 -7.54 6.80 20.00
N PRO A 15 -8.84 6.44 19.95
CA PRO A 15 -9.27 5.10 19.55
C PRO A 15 -8.70 4.66 18.19
N TRP A 16 -8.63 5.57 17.23
CA TRP A 16 -8.04 5.31 15.90
C TRP A 16 -6.55 4.94 15.98
N LEU A 17 -5.77 5.72 16.73
CA LEU A 17 -4.34 5.45 16.95
C LEU A 17 -4.15 4.14 17.73
N ALA A 18 -4.95 3.91 18.76
CA ALA A 18 -4.89 2.68 19.55
C ALA A 18 -5.13 1.43 18.68
N ALA A 19 -6.12 1.48 17.80
CA ALA A 19 -6.41 0.39 16.86
C ALA A 19 -5.30 0.18 15.83
N ALA A 20 -4.72 1.27 15.33
CA ALA A 20 -3.60 1.23 14.40
C ALA A 20 -2.36 0.58 15.03
N LEU A 21 -1.97 1.00 16.24
CA LEU A 21 -0.83 0.42 16.97
C LEU A 21 -1.07 -1.07 17.27
N ALA A 22 -2.28 -1.45 17.69
CA ALA A 22 -2.63 -2.84 17.93
C ALA A 22 -2.60 -3.69 16.64
N ALA A 23 -2.89 -3.10 15.47
CA ALA A 23 -2.77 -3.78 14.19
C ALA A 23 -1.30 -4.05 13.81
N ILE A 24 -0.39 -3.11 14.11
CA ILE A 24 1.05 -3.36 13.96
C ILE A 24 1.48 -4.52 14.86
N ASP A 25 1.05 -4.53 16.13
CA ASP A 25 1.41 -5.60 17.08
C ASP A 25 0.92 -6.97 16.59
N ARG A 26 -0.30 -7.05 16.05
CA ARG A 26 -0.83 -8.29 15.43
C ARG A 26 -0.05 -8.72 14.19
N ALA A 27 0.34 -7.78 13.33
CA ALA A 27 1.07 -8.06 12.10
C ALA A 27 2.51 -8.56 12.38
N VAL A 28 3.11 -8.11 13.48
CA VAL A 28 4.42 -8.59 13.94
C VAL A 28 4.30 -9.94 14.66
N GLY A 29 3.20 -10.16 15.39
CA GLY A 29 2.96 -11.37 16.16
C GLY A 29 4.05 -11.61 17.20
N ASP A 30 4.40 -12.88 17.44
CA ASP A 30 5.44 -13.28 18.39
C ASP A 30 6.86 -13.27 17.81
N SER A 31 7.10 -12.46 16.76
CA SER A 31 8.40 -12.41 16.10
C SER A 31 9.52 -11.98 17.06
N MET A 32 10.54 -12.81 17.19
CA MET A 32 11.76 -12.50 17.94
C MET A 32 12.87 -11.89 17.06
N ASP A 33 12.59 -11.66 15.77
CA ASP A 33 13.55 -11.06 14.85
C ASP A 33 13.70 -9.56 15.16
N GLU A 34 14.91 -9.16 15.58
CA GLU A 34 15.22 -7.78 15.95
C GLU A 34 14.89 -6.79 14.83
N LYS A 35 15.06 -7.18 13.57
CA LYS A 35 14.76 -6.32 12.41
C LYS A 35 13.27 -6.09 12.26
N ASN A 36 12.45 -7.10 12.50
CA ASN A 36 10.99 -6.98 12.47
C ASN A 36 10.51 -6.06 13.61
N LEU A 37 11.07 -6.21 14.81
CA LEU A 37 10.77 -5.34 15.96
C LEU A 37 11.19 -3.89 15.70
N VAL A 38 12.33 -3.65 15.05
CA VAL A 38 12.76 -2.31 14.63
C VAL A 38 11.82 -1.72 13.57
N HIS A 39 11.36 -2.52 12.61
CA HIS A 39 10.36 -2.08 11.65
C HIS A 39 9.02 -1.73 12.33
N ALA A 40 8.58 -2.54 13.28
CA ALA A 40 7.36 -2.33 14.07
C ALA A 40 7.43 -1.00 14.83
N ALA A 41 8.50 -0.76 15.58
CA ALA A 41 8.71 0.49 16.32
C ALA A 41 8.73 1.71 15.38
N MET A 42 9.35 1.59 14.19
CA MET A 42 9.32 2.65 13.19
C MET A 42 7.90 2.91 12.65
N ALA A 43 7.14 1.86 12.37
CA ALA A 43 5.76 1.98 11.89
C ALA A 43 4.85 2.61 12.96
N ARG A 44 4.97 2.19 14.22
CA ARG A 44 4.27 2.79 15.35
C ARG A 44 4.61 4.27 15.51
N GLY A 45 5.90 4.62 15.44
CA GLY A 45 6.35 6.01 15.47
C GLY A 45 5.75 6.87 14.35
N LEU A 46 5.70 6.35 13.12
CA LEU A 46 5.03 7.01 12.00
C LEU A 46 3.52 7.15 12.22
N LEU A 47 2.84 6.16 12.82
CA LEU A 47 1.41 6.24 13.10
C LEU A 47 1.07 7.34 14.11
N HIS A 48 1.93 7.60 15.10
CA HIS A 48 1.78 8.76 15.99
C HIS A 48 1.80 10.07 15.20
N GLY A 49 2.79 10.23 14.30
CA GLY A 49 2.89 11.41 13.43
C GLY A 49 1.72 11.52 12.46
N TYR A 50 1.33 10.41 11.83
CA TYR A 50 0.22 10.34 10.89
C TYR A 50 -1.08 10.75 11.56
N HIS A 51 -1.35 10.19 12.74
CA HIS A 51 -2.52 10.52 13.53
C HIS A 51 -2.50 11.99 13.93
N ALA A 52 -1.40 12.52 14.48
CA ALA A 52 -1.32 13.92 14.86
C ALA A 52 -1.50 14.89 13.66
N LYS A 53 -1.07 14.48 12.46
CA LYS A 53 -1.21 15.28 11.25
C LYS A 53 -2.63 15.25 10.68
N TRP A 54 -3.33 14.12 10.77
CA TRP A 54 -4.56 13.87 10.02
C TRP A 54 -5.81 13.57 10.86
N CYS A 55 -5.72 13.47 12.19
CA CYS A 55 -6.89 13.19 13.03
C CYS A 55 -8.00 14.23 12.92
N ASP A 56 -7.63 15.48 12.68
CA ASP A 56 -8.56 16.60 12.52
C ASP A 56 -8.82 16.94 11.04
N ALA A 57 -8.35 16.09 10.11
CA ALA A 57 -8.51 16.35 8.68
C ALA A 57 -9.95 16.13 8.23
N GLU A 58 -10.50 17.09 7.49
CA GLU A 58 -11.87 17.00 6.98
C GLU A 58 -12.00 15.91 5.90
N VAL A 59 -12.76 14.88 6.24
CA VAL A 59 -13.38 13.89 5.35
C VAL A 59 -14.87 13.92 5.67
N ASP A 60 -15.73 14.04 4.65
CA ASP A 60 -17.18 14.15 4.89
C ASP A 60 -17.74 12.79 5.33
N GLU A 61 -17.25 11.71 4.69
CA GLU A 61 -17.65 10.33 4.97
C GLU A 61 -16.63 9.34 4.40
N ILE A 62 -16.30 8.30 5.16
CA ILE A 62 -15.56 7.12 4.66
C ILE A 62 -16.56 6.11 4.11
N LEU A 63 -16.61 5.96 2.78
CA LEU A 63 -17.55 5.08 2.10
C LEU A 63 -17.09 3.62 2.15
N ALA A 64 -15.80 3.37 2.00
CA ALA A 64 -15.22 2.04 2.12
C ALA A 64 -13.73 2.08 2.48
N VAL A 65 -13.27 1.04 3.18
CA VAL A 65 -11.87 0.76 3.48
C VAL A 65 -11.50 -0.58 2.83
N GLU A 66 -10.38 -0.64 2.12
CA GLU A 66 -9.86 -1.85 1.46
C GLU A 66 -10.88 -2.52 0.53
N GLN A 67 -11.60 -1.72 -0.25
CA GLN A 67 -12.64 -2.21 -1.14
C GLN A 67 -12.05 -2.92 -2.35
N GLU A 68 -12.35 -4.21 -2.48
CA GLU A 68 -12.10 -4.96 -3.71
C GLU A 68 -13.10 -4.58 -4.80
N PHE A 69 -12.64 -4.60 -6.05
CA PHE A 69 -13.49 -4.43 -7.21
C PHE A 69 -13.15 -5.45 -8.29
N THR A 70 -14.16 -5.81 -9.09
CA THR A 70 -14.00 -6.55 -10.34
C THR A 70 -14.88 -5.92 -11.40
N CYS A 71 -14.33 -5.71 -12.60
CA CYS A 71 -15.04 -5.11 -13.72
C CYS A 71 -14.62 -5.70 -15.07
N GLY A 72 -15.39 -5.39 -16.11
CA GLY A 72 -15.07 -5.78 -17.48
C GLY A 72 -13.91 -4.96 -18.05
N ILE A 73 -13.20 -5.55 -19.01
CA ILE A 73 -12.27 -4.81 -19.88
C ILE A 73 -12.98 -4.60 -21.22
N TYR A 74 -13.00 -3.36 -21.72
CA TYR A 74 -13.76 -2.97 -22.90
C TYR A 74 -12.83 -2.45 -24.01
N ASN A 75 -13.18 -2.78 -25.26
CA ASN A 75 -12.61 -2.20 -26.46
C ASN A 75 -13.46 -1.00 -26.86
N LEU A 76 -12.85 0.19 -26.95
CA LEU A 76 -13.57 1.40 -27.33
C LEU A 76 -13.39 1.74 -28.82
N ALA A 77 -12.38 1.17 -29.47
CA ALA A 77 -12.01 1.51 -30.85
C ALA A 77 -12.97 0.91 -31.88
N SER A 78 -13.71 -0.15 -31.51
CA SER A 78 -14.68 -0.76 -32.39
C SER A 78 -15.98 0.05 -32.45
N LYS A 79 -16.58 0.15 -33.65
CA LYS A 79 -17.92 0.77 -33.87
C LYS A 79 -19.03 0.21 -32.96
N ARG A 80 -18.78 -0.93 -32.32
CA ARG A 80 -19.57 -1.48 -31.22
C ARG A 80 -18.62 -1.76 -30.06
N VAL A 81 -18.96 -1.27 -28.88
CA VAL A 81 -18.19 -1.52 -27.67
C VAL A 81 -18.23 -3.03 -27.39
N SER A 82 -17.06 -3.65 -27.29
CA SER A 82 -16.95 -5.08 -27.02
C SER A 82 -16.23 -5.34 -25.71
N LYS A 83 -16.77 -6.24 -24.89
CA LYS A 83 -16.16 -6.67 -23.62
C LYS A 83 -15.25 -7.88 -23.83
N SER A 84 -14.13 -7.93 -23.12
CA SER A 84 -13.23 -9.08 -23.08
C SER A 84 -13.98 -10.31 -22.57
N ARG A 85 -13.84 -11.42 -23.29
CA ARG A 85 -14.43 -12.73 -22.92
C ARG A 85 -13.51 -13.59 -22.07
N THR A 86 -12.23 -13.21 -21.98
CA THR A 86 -11.19 -14.00 -21.34
C THR A 86 -10.70 -13.36 -20.05
N PHE A 87 -10.55 -12.04 -20.04
CA PHE A 87 -9.96 -11.33 -18.92
C PHE A 87 -10.94 -10.35 -18.29
N GLN A 88 -10.88 -10.27 -16.96
CA GLN A 88 -11.50 -9.22 -16.17
C GLN A 88 -10.43 -8.35 -15.53
N LEU A 89 -10.77 -7.11 -15.21
CA LEU A 89 -9.95 -6.20 -14.43
C LEU A 89 -10.38 -6.31 -12.97
N ALA A 90 -9.42 -6.48 -12.06
CA ALA A 90 -9.70 -6.43 -10.62
C ALA A 90 -8.60 -5.71 -9.86
N GLY A 91 -8.91 -5.35 -8.62
CA GLY A 91 -7.97 -4.71 -7.72
C GLY A 91 -8.63 -4.35 -6.41
N LYS A 92 -7.88 -3.60 -5.60
CA LYS A 92 -8.32 -3.13 -4.30
C LYS A 92 -7.93 -1.67 -4.13
N THR A 93 -8.88 -0.85 -3.69
CA THR A 93 -8.65 0.54 -3.31
C THR A 93 -8.48 0.64 -1.81
N ASP A 94 -7.46 1.36 -1.35
CA ASP A 94 -7.22 1.52 0.09
C ASP A 94 -8.40 2.23 0.76
N LEU A 95 -8.89 3.33 0.17
CA LEU A 95 -10.10 4.02 0.64
C LEU A 95 -10.96 4.54 -0.51
N LEU A 96 -12.26 4.54 -0.28
CA LEU A 96 -13.23 5.33 -1.01
C LEU A 96 -13.85 6.32 -0.02
N VAL A 97 -13.74 7.62 -0.31
CA VAL A 97 -14.21 8.67 0.61
C VAL A 97 -15.07 9.70 -0.12
N ARG A 98 -16.00 10.32 0.59
CA ARG A 98 -16.61 11.58 0.18
C ARG A 98 -15.88 12.75 0.82
N ARG A 99 -15.49 13.72 0.00
CA ARG A 99 -14.88 14.97 0.45
C ARG A 99 -15.36 16.13 -0.40
N ASN A 100 -15.79 17.21 0.24
CA ASN A 100 -16.42 18.35 -0.41
C ASN A 100 -17.57 17.93 -1.35
N GLY A 101 -18.37 16.95 -0.92
CA GLY A 101 -19.50 16.42 -1.70
C GLY A 101 -19.14 15.51 -2.87
N LYS A 102 -17.86 15.24 -3.12
CA LYS A 102 -17.38 14.40 -4.24
C LYS A 102 -16.76 13.10 -3.74
N VAL A 103 -17.00 12.02 -4.47
CA VAL A 103 -16.34 10.72 -4.20
C VAL A 103 -14.92 10.75 -4.75
N CYS A 104 -13.94 10.32 -3.96
CA CYS A 104 -12.55 10.20 -4.36
C CYS A 104 -11.99 8.86 -3.89
N VAL A 105 -11.09 8.28 -4.69
CA VAL A 105 -10.26 7.15 -4.26
C VAL A 105 -9.05 7.71 -3.53
N TRP A 106 -8.71 7.20 -2.35
CA TRP A 106 -7.43 7.51 -1.72
C TRP A 106 -6.57 6.26 -1.69
N ASP A 107 -5.29 6.43 -1.97
CA ASP A 107 -4.30 5.35 -2.02
C ASP A 107 -3.09 5.74 -1.19
N HIS A 108 -2.73 4.87 -0.24
CA HIS A 108 -1.61 5.04 0.66
C HIS A 108 -0.34 4.47 0.04
N LYS A 109 0.76 5.22 0.13
CA LYS A 109 2.06 4.78 -0.35
C LYS A 109 3.16 5.08 0.65
N THR A 110 3.83 4.04 1.14
CA THR A 110 5.10 4.21 1.85
C THR A 110 6.26 4.33 0.85
N THR A 111 7.15 5.31 1.03
CA THR A 111 8.31 5.51 0.14
C THR A 111 9.55 5.94 0.91
N SER A 112 10.74 5.55 0.43
CA SER A 112 12.01 6.12 0.91
C SER A 112 12.41 7.40 0.18
N GLU A 113 11.70 7.76 -0.90
CA GLU A 113 11.94 8.98 -1.66
C GLU A 113 11.43 10.20 -0.91
N LYS A 114 12.00 11.37 -1.21
CA LYS A 114 11.53 12.65 -0.67
C LYS A 114 10.17 12.99 -1.27
N ILE A 115 9.27 13.47 -0.41
CA ILE A 115 7.91 13.85 -0.79
C ILE A 115 7.56 15.29 -0.43
N ALA A 116 8.39 15.98 0.37
CA ALA A 116 8.08 17.30 0.92
C ALA A 116 7.89 18.35 -0.18
N GLU A 117 8.73 18.33 -1.21
CA GLU A 117 8.67 19.26 -2.33
C GLU A 117 7.63 18.80 -3.38
N ASP A 118 6.81 19.72 -3.90
CA ASP A 118 5.76 19.38 -4.88
C ASP A 118 6.30 18.85 -6.21
N ASP A 119 7.52 19.24 -6.56
CA ASP A 119 8.20 18.87 -7.79
C ASP A 119 9.19 17.72 -7.58
N ALA A 120 9.20 17.08 -6.41
CA ALA A 120 10.04 15.91 -6.16
C ALA A 120 9.81 14.83 -7.22
N VAL A 121 10.88 14.10 -7.56
CA VAL A 121 10.87 13.04 -8.59
C VAL A 121 9.76 12.02 -8.35
N TYR A 122 9.52 11.67 -7.08
CA TYR A 122 8.43 10.80 -6.65
C TYR A 122 7.07 11.23 -7.21
N TRP A 123 6.72 12.52 -7.10
CA TRP A 123 5.45 13.03 -7.61
C TRP A 123 5.39 13.06 -9.13
N ARG A 124 6.52 13.33 -9.80
CA ARG A 124 6.59 13.31 -11.27
C ARG A 124 6.36 11.90 -11.81
N HIS A 125 6.89 10.88 -11.12
CA HIS A 125 6.64 9.48 -11.43
C HIS A 125 5.14 9.13 -11.31
N LEU A 126 4.48 9.53 -10.22
CA LEU A 126 3.06 9.24 -10.00
C LEU A 126 2.11 9.92 -11.01
N ILE A 127 2.55 11.00 -11.67
CA ILE A 127 1.79 11.62 -12.76
C ILE A 127 1.75 10.70 -13.98
N VAL A 128 2.86 10.03 -14.29
CA VAL A 128 3.02 9.15 -15.46
C VAL A 128 2.47 7.74 -15.20
N GLU A 129 2.52 7.28 -13.95
CA GLU A 129 2.02 5.96 -13.59
C GLU A 129 0.49 5.85 -13.79
N ASN A 130 0.05 4.74 -14.39
CA ASN A 130 -1.35 4.52 -14.76
C ASN A 130 -2.23 3.96 -13.62
N GLN A 131 -1.71 3.78 -12.40
CA GLN A 131 -2.49 3.22 -11.29
C GLN A 131 -3.70 4.09 -10.93
N ALA A 132 -3.52 5.42 -10.83
CA ALA A 132 -4.63 6.34 -10.57
C ALA A 132 -5.68 6.28 -11.69
N THR A 133 -5.23 6.21 -12.94
CA THR A 133 -6.10 6.09 -14.12
C THR A 133 -6.90 4.78 -14.08
N LEU A 134 -6.27 3.68 -13.69
CA LEU A 134 -6.93 2.38 -13.53
C LEU A 134 -8.01 2.41 -12.46
N TYR A 135 -7.76 3.02 -11.31
CA TYR A 135 -8.78 3.16 -10.26
C TYR A 135 -9.97 3.96 -10.77
N LEU A 136 -9.76 5.13 -11.37
CA LEU A 136 -10.85 5.94 -11.91
C LEU A 136 -11.63 5.22 -13.00
N LEU A 137 -10.95 4.48 -13.88
CA LEU A 137 -11.59 3.66 -14.90
C LEU A 137 -12.43 2.53 -14.29
N ALA A 138 -11.91 1.85 -13.26
CA ALA A 138 -12.63 0.80 -12.55
C ALA A 138 -13.85 1.33 -11.80
N GLN A 139 -13.75 2.51 -11.19
CA GLN A 139 -14.90 3.19 -10.57
C GLN A 139 -15.94 3.56 -11.63
N HIS A 140 -15.52 4.11 -12.77
CA HIS A 140 -16.42 4.42 -13.89
C HIS A 140 -17.18 3.18 -14.38
N TYR A 141 -16.50 2.03 -14.55
CA TYR A 141 -17.15 0.78 -14.97
C TYR A 141 -18.12 0.19 -13.94
N GLN A 142 -18.02 0.61 -12.69
CA GLN A 142 -18.94 0.24 -11.61
C GLN A 142 -20.03 1.29 -11.39
N ASN A 143 -20.18 2.24 -12.32
CA ASN A 143 -21.08 3.39 -12.19
C ASN A 143 -20.75 4.26 -10.96
N VAL A 144 -19.50 4.40 -10.55
CA VAL A 144 -19.12 5.32 -9.47
C VAL A 144 -18.52 6.58 -10.06
N ALA A 145 -19.13 7.73 -9.80
CA ALA A 145 -18.66 9.04 -10.25
C ALA A 145 -17.49 9.57 -9.38
N ALA A 146 -16.36 8.87 -9.41
CA ALA A 146 -15.15 9.27 -8.70
C ALA A 146 -14.50 10.50 -9.38
N ALA A 147 -14.30 11.57 -8.62
CA ALA A 147 -13.79 12.85 -9.11
C ALA A 147 -12.26 12.89 -9.25
N GLY A 148 -11.54 11.95 -8.63
CA GLY A 148 -10.08 11.91 -8.66
C GLY A 148 -9.50 10.89 -7.69
N VAL A 149 -8.17 10.76 -7.72
CA VAL A 149 -7.39 9.96 -6.79
C VAL A 149 -6.57 10.88 -5.90
N MET A 150 -6.56 10.65 -4.59
CA MET A 150 -5.64 11.29 -3.66
C MET A 150 -4.51 10.31 -3.34
N TRP A 151 -3.29 10.67 -3.67
CA TRP A 151 -2.12 9.97 -3.14
C TRP A 151 -1.87 10.43 -1.72
N ASP A 152 -1.85 9.51 -0.76
CA ASP A 152 -1.45 9.73 0.62
C ASP A 152 -0.06 9.12 0.83
N ALA A 153 0.97 9.93 0.61
CA ALA A 153 2.36 9.48 0.65
C ALA A 153 2.95 9.61 2.05
N ILE A 154 3.63 8.55 2.49
CA ILE A 154 4.30 8.43 3.77
C ILE A 154 5.79 8.17 3.54
N HIS A 155 6.64 9.12 3.91
CA HIS A 155 8.08 8.97 3.80
C HIS A 155 8.62 8.13 4.96
N LYS A 156 9.22 6.98 4.63
CA LYS A 156 9.88 6.08 5.58
C LYS A 156 11.18 6.74 6.09
N PRO A 157 11.31 7.05 7.39
CA PRO A 157 12.50 7.69 7.92
C PRO A 157 13.75 6.83 7.78
N ALA A 158 14.88 7.44 7.43
CA ALA A 158 16.19 6.80 7.43
C ALA A 158 16.82 6.68 8.84
N ILE A 159 16.01 6.78 9.89
CA ILE A 159 16.43 6.75 11.29
C ILE A 159 16.69 5.29 11.72
N ARG A 160 17.69 5.06 12.57
CA ARG A 160 18.03 3.74 13.13
C ARG A 160 18.23 3.82 14.64
N PRO A 161 17.98 2.73 15.40
CA PRO A 161 18.30 2.68 16.83
C PRO A 161 19.75 3.08 17.10
N LYS A 162 19.98 3.87 18.16
CA LYS A 162 21.32 4.40 18.50
C LYS A 162 21.78 3.98 19.91
N SER A 163 23.08 4.08 20.14
CA SER A 163 23.64 4.12 21.50
C SER A 163 23.30 5.45 22.17
N LEU A 164 23.06 5.42 23.47
CA LEU A 164 22.70 6.59 24.27
C LEU A 164 23.93 7.12 25.02
N PRO A 165 24.25 8.42 24.96
CA PRO A 165 25.24 9.04 25.84
C PRO A 165 24.85 8.90 27.32
N LYS A 166 25.84 8.82 28.23
CA LYS A 166 25.61 8.66 29.68
C LYS A 166 24.67 9.72 30.28
N ALA A 167 24.72 10.95 29.77
CA ALA A 167 23.82 12.02 30.19
C ALA A 167 22.35 11.73 29.82
N GLU A 168 22.10 11.24 28.60
CA GLU A 168 20.76 10.85 28.10
C GLU A 168 20.24 9.64 28.90
N GLN A 169 21.09 8.64 29.16
CA GLN A 169 20.74 7.49 30.02
C GLN A 169 20.30 7.93 31.43
N LYS A 170 21.06 8.83 32.07
CA LYS A 170 20.73 9.37 33.39
C LYS A 170 19.44 10.19 33.37
N ALA A 171 19.19 10.94 32.30
CA ALA A 171 17.95 11.70 32.15
C ALA A 171 16.75 10.75 32.00
N ILE A 172 16.84 9.71 31.16
CA ILE A 172 15.76 8.73 30.95
C ILE A 172 15.42 8.02 32.27
N THR A 173 16.44 7.56 32.99
CA THR A 173 16.27 6.79 34.23
C THR A 173 15.81 7.66 35.41
N SER A 174 16.19 8.93 35.46
CA SER A 174 15.77 9.85 36.53
C SER A 174 14.44 10.56 36.26
N LEU A 175 14.24 11.08 35.04
CA LEU A 175 13.03 11.83 34.66
C LEU A 175 11.91 10.91 34.19
N GLY A 176 12.24 9.69 33.74
CA GLY A 176 11.26 8.75 33.21
C GLY A 176 10.61 9.21 31.90
N THR A 177 11.28 10.08 31.15
CA THR A 177 10.79 10.60 29.88
C THR A 177 11.84 10.54 28.78
N TYR A 178 11.41 10.29 27.55
CA TYR A 178 12.25 10.33 26.36
C TYR A 178 11.51 10.97 25.20
N CYS A 179 12.14 11.94 24.52
CA CYS A 179 11.50 12.68 23.42
C CYS A 179 10.10 13.23 23.79
N GLY A 180 9.87 13.59 25.05
CA GLY A 180 8.59 14.09 25.57
C GLY A 180 7.50 13.03 25.82
N PHE A 181 7.85 11.74 25.72
CA PHE A 181 6.98 10.61 26.07
C PHE A 181 7.42 9.98 27.39
N GLY A 182 6.48 9.39 28.14
CA GLY A 182 6.79 8.62 29.34
C GLY A 182 7.45 7.28 28.99
N VAL A 183 8.44 6.87 29.76
CA VAL A 183 9.23 5.65 29.51
C VAL A 183 8.85 4.56 30.49
N SER A 184 8.66 3.34 29.98
CA SER A 184 8.32 2.17 30.78
C SER A 184 9.48 1.75 31.70
N GLU A 185 9.16 1.06 32.80
CA GLU A 185 10.19 0.59 33.74
C GLU A 185 11.10 -0.47 33.10
N ASN A 186 10.55 -1.31 32.21
CA ASN A 186 11.32 -2.29 31.46
C ASN A 186 12.38 -1.62 30.57
N THR A 187 11.99 -0.54 29.89
CA THR A 187 12.89 0.25 29.05
C THR A 187 13.96 0.99 29.87
N LYS A 188 13.63 1.52 31.05
CA LYS A 188 14.65 2.09 31.95
C LYS A 188 15.70 1.05 32.34
N ASN A 189 15.27 -0.17 32.69
CA ASN A 189 16.15 -1.28 33.01
C ASN A 189 17.01 -1.69 31.81
N HIS A 190 16.43 -1.73 30.61
CA HIS A 190 17.17 -1.98 29.37
C HIS A 190 18.29 -0.94 29.17
N VAL A 191 17.96 0.35 29.29
CA VAL A 191 18.93 1.43 29.12
C VAL A 191 20.08 1.34 30.13
N LEU A 192 19.79 1.03 31.39
CA LEU A 192 20.82 0.83 32.43
C LEU A 192 21.75 -0.34 32.10
N ALA A 193 21.21 -1.42 31.53
CA ALA A 193 21.97 -2.62 31.20
C ALA A 193 22.80 -2.48 29.91
N THR A 194 22.24 -1.87 28.86
CA THR A 194 22.83 -1.89 27.51
C THR A 194 23.40 -0.54 27.08
N GLY A 195 22.89 0.56 27.63
CA GLY A 195 23.19 1.91 27.16
C GLY A 195 22.69 2.19 25.73
N ARG A 196 21.72 1.42 25.21
CA ARG A 196 21.16 1.55 23.86
C ARG A 196 19.66 1.79 23.91
N GLU A 197 19.13 2.32 22.81
CA GLU A 197 17.69 2.36 22.57
C GLU A 197 17.14 0.94 22.39
N ASP A 198 16.01 0.66 23.02
CA ASP A 198 15.13 -0.45 22.67
C ASP A 198 14.04 0.01 21.68
N ALA A 199 13.07 -0.87 21.41
CA ALA A 199 11.97 -0.58 20.50
C ALA A 199 11.11 0.61 20.97
N GLU A 200 10.84 0.75 22.28
CA GLU A 200 10.02 1.83 22.83
C GLU A 200 10.70 3.20 22.63
N LEU A 201 11.98 3.32 23.00
CA LEU A 201 12.70 4.59 22.81
C LEU A 201 12.86 4.93 21.33
N PHE A 202 13.10 3.93 20.49
CA PHE A 202 13.20 4.12 19.05
C PHE A 202 11.88 4.61 18.44
N GLU A 203 10.74 4.01 18.83
CA GLU A 203 9.40 4.48 18.48
C GLU A 203 9.20 5.96 18.85
N TYR A 204 9.51 6.34 20.09
CA TYR A 204 9.35 7.72 20.57
C TYR A 204 10.20 8.72 19.81
N ARG A 205 11.41 8.34 19.40
CA ARG A 205 12.26 9.22 18.59
C ARG A 205 11.75 9.38 17.17
N VAL A 206 11.22 8.31 16.57
CA VAL A 206 10.55 8.40 15.25
C VAL A 206 9.28 9.25 15.35
N ALA A 207 8.44 9.02 16.37
CA ALA A 207 7.24 9.81 16.63
C ALA A 207 7.58 11.30 16.78
N ARG A 208 8.57 11.63 17.61
CA ARG A 208 9.02 13.01 17.79
C ARG A 208 9.49 13.66 16.50
N ALA A 209 10.29 12.95 15.69
CA ALA A 209 10.71 13.47 14.39
C ALA A 209 9.52 13.79 13.46
N CYS A 210 8.49 12.94 13.48
CA CYS A 210 7.28 13.15 12.69
C CYS A 210 6.38 14.28 13.22
N LEU A 211 6.34 14.47 14.54
CA LEU A 211 5.60 15.56 15.18
C LEU A 211 6.26 16.92 14.95
N ASP A 212 7.59 16.96 14.96
CA ASP A 212 8.36 18.20 14.81
C ASP A 212 8.42 18.68 13.35
N ASP A 213 8.33 17.78 12.36
CA ASP A 213 8.39 18.09 10.93
C ASP A 213 7.41 17.23 10.10
N PRO A 214 6.09 17.37 10.27
CA PRO A 214 5.11 16.47 9.65
C PRO A 214 5.10 16.52 8.11
N GLU A 215 5.36 17.69 7.50
CA GLU A 215 5.36 17.86 6.04
C GLU A 215 6.45 17.05 5.33
N ARG A 216 7.54 16.75 6.06
CA ARG A 216 8.59 15.86 5.57
C ARG A 216 8.13 14.41 5.47
N TYR A 217 7.22 13.98 6.33
CA TYR A 217 6.84 12.58 6.50
C TYR A 217 5.49 12.24 5.87
N PHE A 218 4.55 13.18 5.80
CA PHE A 218 3.21 12.93 5.33
C PHE A 218 2.77 14.00 4.36
N LYS A 219 2.35 13.59 3.17
CA LYS A 219 1.84 14.52 2.17
C LYS A 219 0.77 13.89 1.30
N ARG A 220 -0.33 14.62 1.14
CA ARG A 220 -1.43 14.23 0.27
C ARG A 220 -1.41 15.05 -1.02
N LYS A 221 -1.47 14.40 -2.18
CA LYS A 221 -1.49 15.08 -3.49
C LYS A 221 -2.62 14.54 -4.39
N PRO A 222 -3.53 15.40 -4.86
CA PRO A 222 -4.58 14.96 -5.77
C PRO A 222 -4.02 14.70 -7.16
N THR A 223 -4.56 13.68 -7.82
CA THR A 223 -4.36 13.35 -9.23
C THR A 223 -5.73 13.31 -9.89
N LEU A 224 -5.90 14.15 -10.90
CA LEU A 224 -7.10 14.23 -11.72
C LEU A 224 -6.80 13.60 -13.09
N ARG A 225 -7.84 13.04 -13.70
CA ARG A 225 -7.81 12.55 -15.08
C ARG A 225 -9.02 13.07 -15.83
N LEU A 226 -8.79 13.57 -17.02
CA LEU A 226 -9.84 13.93 -17.96
C LEU A 226 -10.49 12.66 -18.53
N ARG A 227 -11.70 12.79 -19.07
CA ARG A 227 -12.44 11.65 -19.65
C ARG A 227 -11.68 11.05 -20.84
N GLU A 228 -11.02 11.90 -21.63
CA GLU A 228 -10.21 11.52 -22.78
C GLU A 228 -8.99 10.70 -22.36
N GLU A 229 -8.38 11.01 -21.21
CA GLU A 229 -7.27 10.23 -20.65
C GLU A 229 -7.74 8.84 -20.19
N LEU A 230 -8.93 8.75 -19.59
CA LEU A 230 -9.54 7.47 -19.21
C LEU A 230 -9.87 6.62 -20.44
N ALA A 231 -10.40 7.23 -21.51
CA ALA A 231 -10.67 6.56 -22.77
C ALA A 231 -9.37 6.05 -23.42
N ALA A 232 -8.33 6.89 -23.47
CA ALA A 232 -7.02 6.50 -24.00
C ALA A 232 -6.42 5.33 -23.20
N TYR A 233 -6.51 5.36 -21.87
CA TYR A 233 -6.02 4.28 -21.03
C TYR A 233 -6.84 2.99 -21.16
N ALA A 234 -8.16 3.08 -21.38
CA ALA A 234 -8.99 1.90 -21.65
C ALA A 234 -8.55 1.17 -22.93
N GLU A 235 -8.14 1.92 -23.97
CA GLU A 235 -7.56 1.35 -25.19
C GLU A 235 -6.19 0.73 -24.94
N GLU A 236 -5.32 1.38 -24.17
CA GLU A 236 -4.03 0.82 -23.75
C GLU A 236 -4.24 -0.49 -22.97
N LEU A 237 -5.18 -0.52 -22.03
CA LEU A 237 -5.54 -1.70 -21.27
C LEU A 237 -6.06 -2.83 -22.18
N TRP A 238 -6.86 -2.48 -23.19
CA TRP A 238 -7.33 -3.45 -24.19
C TRP A 238 -6.15 -4.04 -24.97
N GLN A 239 -5.22 -3.22 -25.44
CA GLN A 239 -4.03 -3.68 -26.16
C GLN A 239 -3.18 -4.61 -25.29
N LEU A 240 -2.88 -4.20 -24.05
CA LEU A 240 -2.15 -5.03 -23.07
C LEU A 240 -2.87 -6.37 -22.82
N THR A 241 -4.19 -6.37 -22.75
CA THR A 241 -4.99 -7.59 -22.61
C THR A 241 -4.79 -8.53 -23.79
N GLN A 242 -4.76 -8.00 -25.03
CA GLN A 242 -4.51 -8.81 -26.23
C GLN A 242 -3.09 -9.36 -26.26
N GLU A 243 -2.09 -8.59 -25.82
CA GLU A 243 -0.71 -9.05 -25.73
C GLU A 243 -0.53 -10.19 -24.72
N VAL A 244 -1.12 -10.07 -23.52
CA VAL A 244 -1.12 -11.14 -22.52
C VAL A 244 -1.79 -12.39 -23.10
N ALA A 245 -2.94 -12.24 -23.77
CA ALA A 245 -3.64 -13.36 -24.39
C ALA A 245 -2.81 -14.03 -25.49
N ALA A 246 -2.14 -13.24 -26.34
CA ALA A 246 -1.28 -13.74 -27.41
C ALA A 246 -0.07 -14.49 -26.85
N CYS A 247 0.55 -13.95 -25.80
CA CYS A 247 1.65 -14.55 -25.09
C CYS A 247 1.28 -15.94 -24.54
N ARG A 248 0.15 -16.04 -23.81
CA ARG A 248 -0.39 -17.32 -23.32
C ARG A 248 -0.63 -18.33 -24.43
N ARG A 249 -1.28 -17.90 -25.52
CA ARG A 249 -1.54 -18.78 -26.69
C ARG A 249 -0.24 -19.24 -27.37
N GLY A 250 0.78 -18.38 -27.42
CA GLY A 250 2.08 -18.72 -27.98
C GLY A 250 2.73 -19.87 -27.22
N VAL A 251 2.83 -19.74 -25.89
CA VAL A 251 3.39 -20.80 -25.03
C VAL A 251 2.64 -22.12 -25.22
N ALA A 252 1.31 -22.09 -25.20
CA ALA A 252 0.49 -23.29 -25.35
C ALA A 252 0.60 -23.98 -26.75
N LYS A 253 1.14 -23.28 -27.75
CA LYS A 253 1.27 -23.80 -29.13
C LYS A 253 2.67 -24.29 -29.48
N THR A 254 3.70 -23.66 -28.94
CA THR A 254 5.09 -23.84 -29.42
C THR A 254 6.06 -24.29 -28.34
N ASP A 255 5.60 -24.45 -27.09
CA ASP A 255 6.43 -24.65 -25.88
C ASP A 255 7.54 -23.58 -25.69
N HIS A 256 7.54 -22.51 -26.49
CA HIS A 256 8.51 -21.44 -26.37
C HIS A 256 8.12 -20.47 -25.26
N LEU A 257 9.03 -20.24 -24.32
CA LEU A 257 8.83 -19.31 -23.22
C LEU A 257 8.74 -17.85 -23.72
N PRO A 258 7.89 -17.00 -23.12
CA PRO A 258 7.73 -15.59 -23.49
C PRO A 258 9.02 -14.80 -23.42
N ILE A 259 9.16 -13.70 -24.17
CA ILE A 259 10.39 -12.91 -24.16
C ILE A 259 10.79 -12.46 -22.74
N ARG A 260 12.09 -12.46 -22.48
CA ARG A 260 12.67 -11.92 -21.24
C ARG A 260 13.19 -10.51 -21.46
N ASN A 261 13.16 -9.70 -20.40
CA ASN A 261 13.87 -8.43 -20.33
C ASN A 261 15.11 -8.62 -19.44
N SER A 262 16.30 -8.72 -20.04
CA SER A 262 17.55 -8.90 -19.28
C SER A 262 17.89 -7.70 -18.40
N GLY A 263 17.48 -6.50 -18.78
CA GLY A 263 17.63 -5.29 -17.96
C GLY A 263 16.80 -5.33 -16.68
N ALA A 264 15.70 -6.10 -16.66
CA ALA A 264 14.88 -6.27 -15.47
C ALA A 264 15.41 -7.32 -14.48
N CYS A 265 16.43 -8.11 -14.84
CA CYS A 265 16.94 -9.18 -14.00
C CYS A 265 17.59 -8.70 -12.69
N LEU A 266 18.13 -7.48 -12.67
CA LEU A 266 18.78 -6.86 -11.50
C LEU A 266 18.15 -5.51 -11.13
N MET A 267 16.89 -5.29 -11.53
CA MET A 267 16.18 -4.05 -11.26
C MET A 267 16.12 -3.78 -9.75
N HIS A 268 16.34 -2.51 -9.36
CA HIS A 268 16.43 -2.09 -7.95
C HIS A 268 17.57 -2.75 -7.15
N GLY A 269 18.63 -3.20 -7.83
CA GLY A 269 19.82 -3.78 -7.19
C GLY A 269 19.58 -5.15 -6.56
N ARG A 270 18.50 -5.85 -6.99
CA ARG A 270 18.14 -7.18 -6.48
C ARG A 270 17.91 -8.15 -7.63
N PRO A 271 18.39 -9.40 -7.52
CA PRO A 271 18.04 -10.44 -8.48
C PRO A 271 16.53 -10.65 -8.58
N CYS A 272 16.02 -10.77 -9.81
CA CYS A 272 14.69 -11.29 -10.08
C CYS A 272 14.54 -12.67 -9.43
N GLU A 273 13.39 -12.95 -8.82
CA GLU A 273 13.17 -14.22 -8.11
C GLU A 273 13.32 -15.45 -9.03
N TYR A 274 13.04 -15.29 -10.33
CA TYR A 274 13.16 -16.35 -11.35
C TYR A 274 14.50 -16.32 -12.11
N LEU A 275 15.50 -15.57 -11.63
CA LEU A 275 16.80 -15.49 -12.30
C LEU A 275 17.44 -16.87 -12.42
N GLY A 276 17.37 -17.71 -11.38
CA GLY A 276 17.90 -19.08 -11.39
C GLY A 276 17.33 -19.93 -12.51
N ILE A 277 16.01 -19.86 -12.74
CA ILE A 277 15.35 -20.55 -13.86
C ILE A 277 15.84 -19.97 -15.19
N CYS A 278 15.87 -18.64 -15.34
CA CYS A 278 16.28 -17.98 -16.58
C CYS A 278 17.76 -18.20 -16.95
N SER A 279 18.61 -18.51 -15.97
CA SER A 279 20.03 -18.82 -16.14
C SER A 279 20.32 -20.32 -16.20
N ASN A 280 19.31 -21.18 -16.25
CA ASN A 280 19.43 -22.65 -16.21
C ASN A 280 20.19 -23.19 -14.97
N MET A 281 20.15 -22.45 -13.86
CA MET A 281 20.72 -22.87 -12.58
C MET A 281 19.65 -23.46 -11.65
N ASP A 282 18.40 -23.48 -12.09
CA ASP A 282 17.23 -24.02 -11.39
C ASP A 282 16.15 -24.40 -12.41
N SER A 283 15.13 -25.13 -11.96
CA SER A 283 13.97 -25.55 -12.77
C SER A 283 12.65 -25.16 -12.09
N PRO A 284 11.57 -24.83 -12.82
CA PRO A 284 10.23 -24.61 -12.25
C PRO A 284 9.72 -25.79 -11.40
N ASP A 285 10.19 -27.00 -11.71
CA ASP A 285 9.77 -28.25 -11.06
C ASP A 285 10.64 -28.65 -9.86
N SER A 286 11.62 -27.82 -9.48
CA SER A 286 12.47 -28.12 -8.31
C SER A 286 11.71 -27.94 -7.00
N ASP A 287 12.22 -28.58 -5.94
CA ASP A 287 11.69 -28.51 -4.58
C ASP A 287 11.74 -27.09 -3.98
N LYS A 288 12.45 -26.15 -4.61
CA LYS A 288 12.52 -24.74 -4.20
C LYS A 288 11.28 -23.95 -4.56
N TRP A 289 10.40 -24.47 -5.41
CA TRP A 289 9.21 -23.79 -5.90
C TRP A 289 7.94 -24.40 -5.31
N ARG A 290 6.94 -23.57 -5.05
CA ARG A 290 5.58 -24.00 -4.76
C ARG A 290 4.61 -23.35 -5.72
N SER A 291 3.55 -24.08 -6.07
CA SER A 291 2.42 -23.52 -6.80
C SER A 291 1.49 -22.78 -5.84
N ARG A 292 0.95 -21.66 -6.31
CA ARG A 292 -0.10 -20.89 -5.62
C ARG A 292 -1.46 -21.37 -6.10
N GLU A 293 -2.38 -21.52 -5.16
CA GLU A 293 -3.78 -21.89 -5.45
C GLU A 293 -4.48 -20.75 -6.21
N SER A 294 -4.29 -19.52 -5.73
CA SER A 294 -4.67 -18.28 -6.42
C SER A 294 -3.44 -17.44 -6.76
N VAL A 295 -3.38 -16.88 -7.97
CA VAL A 295 -2.28 -15.99 -8.35
C VAL A 295 -2.47 -14.55 -7.81
N HIS A 296 -3.62 -14.25 -7.22
CA HIS A 296 -3.93 -12.98 -6.55
C HIS A 296 -4.52 -13.25 -5.15
N GLU A 297 -3.71 -13.77 -4.24
CA GLU A 297 -4.08 -14.04 -2.84
C GLU A 297 -4.55 -12.77 -2.09
N GLU A 298 -4.24 -11.59 -2.60
CA GLU A 298 -4.71 -10.32 -2.03
C GLU A 298 -6.17 -9.97 -2.34
N LEU A 299 -6.83 -10.73 -3.23
CA LEU A 299 -8.22 -10.53 -3.64
C LEU A 299 -9.06 -11.72 -3.15
N ALA A 300 -9.74 -11.54 -2.02
CA ALA A 300 -10.53 -12.58 -1.37
C ALA A 300 -11.84 -12.90 -2.10
N THR A 301 -12.33 -11.99 -2.95
CA THR A 301 -13.63 -12.13 -3.66
C THR A 301 -13.55 -12.88 -5.00
N LEU A 302 -12.38 -13.42 -5.36
CA LEU A 302 -12.22 -14.14 -6.63
C LEU A 302 -12.71 -15.60 -6.53
N ASP A 303 -13.68 -15.96 -7.38
CA ASP A 303 -14.23 -17.32 -7.47
C ASP A 303 -13.33 -18.32 -8.25
N SER A 304 -12.10 -17.95 -8.59
CA SER A 304 -11.19 -18.74 -9.45
C SER A 304 -9.73 -18.58 -9.07
N ASP A 305 -8.85 -19.34 -9.73
CA ASP A 305 -7.39 -19.28 -9.56
C ASP A 305 -6.74 -17.92 -9.90
N GLY A 306 -7.51 -16.95 -10.40
CA GLY A 306 -7.07 -15.60 -10.74
C GLY A 306 -6.30 -15.47 -12.06
N ARG A 307 -6.06 -16.57 -12.81
CA ARG A 307 -5.28 -16.51 -14.07
C ARG A 307 -5.96 -15.69 -15.15
N ASN A 308 -7.27 -15.51 -15.08
CA ASN A 308 -8.05 -14.66 -15.98
C ASN A 308 -8.33 -13.25 -15.42
N VAL A 309 -7.67 -12.89 -14.32
CA VAL A 309 -7.82 -11.58 -13.67
C VAL A 309 -6.57 -10.73 -13.90
N LEU A 310 -6.73 -9.56 -14.51
CA LEU A 310 -5.66 -8.58 -14.66
C LEU A 310 -5.76 -7.57 -13.51
N THR A 311 -4.70 -7.44 -12.74
CA THR A 311 -4.51 -6.41 -11.71
C THR A 311 -3.43 -5.43 -12.18
N PHE A 312 -3.37 -4.24 -11.58
CA PHE A 312 -2.32 -3.26 -11.89
C PHE A 312 -0.91 -3.86 -11.71
N SER A 313 -0.69 -4.61 -10.61
CA SER A 313 0.59 -5.28 -10.32
C SER A 313 0.95 -6.33 -11.38
N ARG A 314 -0.02 -7.10 -11.87
CA ARG A 314 0.18 -8.08 -12.95
C ARG A 314 0.50 -7.43 -14.29
N LEU A 315 -0.20 -6.36 -14.65
CA LEU A 315 0.06 -5.60 -15.88
C LEU A 315 1.47 -4.99 -15.85
N ARG A 316 1.86 -4.37 -14.75
CA ARG A 316 3.22 -3.84 -14.54
C ARG A 316 4.28 -4.94 -14.63
N CYS A 317 4.00 -6.13 -14.09
CA CYS A 317 4.89 -7.28 -14.21
C CYS A 317 5.06 -7.72 -15.68
N PHE A 318 3.97 -7.77 -16.45
CA PHE A 318 4.00 -8.12 -17.88
C PHE A 318 4.82 -7.13 -18.69
N GLN A 319 4.56 -5.83 -18.52
CA GLN A 319 5.31 -4.74 -19.17
C GLN A 319 6.81 -4.75 -18.78
N THR A 320 7.13 -5.14 -17.54
CA THR A 320 8.52 -5.25 -17.08
C THR A 320 9.25 -6.41 -17.74
N CYS A 321 8.65 -7.61 -17.73
CA CYS A 321 9.24 -8.82 -18.29
C CYS A 321 8.15 -9.90 -18.49
N GLN A 322 7.81 -10.22 -19.74
CA GLN A 322 6.78 -11.22 -20.05
C GLN A 322 7.15 -12.62 -19.51
N ARG A 323 8.43 -12.99 -19.51
CA ARG A 323 8.89 -14.24 -18.90
C ARG A 323 8.68 -14.29 -17.39
N LYS A 324 8.91 -13.19 -16.68
CA LYS A 324 8.61 -13.09 -15.24
C LYS A 324 7.11 -13.23 -15.00
N HIS A 325 6.30 -12.54 -15.80
CA HIS A 325 4.84 -12.65 -15.72
C HIS A 325 4.36 -14.09 -15.94
N HIS A 326 4.92 -14.80 -16.92
CA HIS A 326 4.60 -16.20 -17.18
C HIS A 326 4.83 -17.09 -15.95
N TYR A 327 6.03 -17.04 -15.34
CA TYR A 327 6.30 -17.83 -14.15
C TYR A 327 5.39 -17.45 -12.98
N ARG A 328 5.19 -16.15 -12.74
CA ARG A 328 4.42 -15.66 -11.59
C ARG A 328 2.92 -15.86 -11.69
N TYR A 329 2.34 -15.65 -12.88
CA TYR A 329 0.89 -15.56 -13.05
C TYR A 329 0.30 -16.62 -13.98
N GLU A 330 1.07 -17.20 -14.90
CA GLU A 330 0.57 -18.29 -15.75
C GLU A 330 0.87 -19.65 -15.11
N LEU A 331 2.13 -19.90 -14.74
CA LEU A 331 2.48 -21.08 -13.93
C LEU A 331 1.98 -20.93 -12.50
N GLY A 332 2.04 -19.71 -11.94
CA GLY A 332 1.59 -19.46 -10.58
C GLY A 332 2.59 -19.94 -9.53
N ILE A 333 3.89 -19.91 -9.84
CA ILE A 333 4.93 -20.42 -8.95
C ILE A 333 5.64 -19.31 -8.17
N GLU A 334 6.03 -19.63 -6.95
CA GLU A 334 6.91 -18.80 -6.14
C GLU A 334 7.91 -19.62 -5.33
N ARG A 335 9.00 -18.98 -4.90
CA ARG A 335 10.03 -19.63 -4.10
C ARG A 335 9.49 -19.97 -2.71
N GLN A 336 9.75 -21.17 -2.23
CA GLN A 336 9.43 -21.59 -0.87
C GLN A 336 10.28 -20.83 0.16
N ASP A 337 11.53 -20.53 -0.18
CA ASP A 337 12.45 -19.73 0.63
C ASP A 337 12.39 -18.23 0.30
N ARG A 338 11.27 -17.75 -0.25
CA ARG A 338 11.07 -16.35 -0.58
C ARG A 338 11.17 -15.49 0.69
N ILE A 339 12.23 -14.70 0.76
CA ILE A 339 12.38 -13.67 1.78
C ILE A 339 11.68 -12.40 1.28
N THR A 340 10.65 -11.97 2.01
CA THR A 340 9.97 -10.70 1.72
C THR A 340 10.97 -9.53 1.88
N PRO A 341 11.18 -8.71 0.83
CA PRO A 341 11.94 -7.48 0.94
C PRO A 341 11.51 -6.60 2.12
N ASP A 342 12.45 -6.07 2.88
CA ASP A 342 12.19 -5.16 4.01
C ASP A 342 11.23 -4.00 3.70
N ALA A 343 11.32 -3.45 2.49
CA ALA A 343 10.44 -2.38 2.05
C ALA A 343 9.00 -2.86 1.89
N LEU A 344 8.80 -4.08 1.35
CA LEU A 344 7.47 -4.69 1.22
C LEU A 344 6.93 -5.14 2.57
N TYR A 345 7.74 -5.78 3.41
CA TYR A 345 7.34 -6.18 4.76
C TYR A 345 6.88 -4.96 5.57
N PHE A 346 7.69 -3.90 5.59
CA PHE A 346 7.35 -2.66 6.29
C PHE A 346 6.10 -2.00 5.71
N GLY A 347 6.00 -1.91 4.37
CA GLY A 347 4.84 -1.32 3.70
C GLY A 347 3.56 -2.07 4.06
N SER A 348 3.53 -3.39 3.87
CA SER A 348 2.37 -4.22 4.22
C SER A 348 1.94 -4.07 5.68
N MET A 349 2.90 -4.16 6.61
CA MET A 349 2.62 -3.97 8.03
C MET A 349 2.08 -2.56 8.34
N PHE A 350 2.61 -1.51 7.70
CA PHE A 350 2.12 -0.15 7.90
C PHE A 350 0.70 0.05 7.33
N HIS A 351 0.38 -0.58 6.20
CA HIS A 351 -0.98 -0.60 5.64
C HIS A 351 -1.98 -1.25 6.61
N GLU A 352 -1.62 -2.35 7.29
CA GLU A 352 -2.49 -2.93 8.34
C GLU A 352 -2.81 -1.91 9.45
N GLY A 353 -1.81 -1.11 9.85
CA GLY A 353 -1.98 0.00 10.79
C GLY A 353 -2.95 1.07 10.28
N LEU A 354 -2.76 1.55 9.04
CA LEU A 354 -3.63 2.54 8.41
C LEU A 354 -5.06 2.01 8.24
N ASN A 355 -5.22 0.76 7.79
CA ASN A 355 -6.52 0.12 7.59
C ASN A 355 -7.30 0.06 8.91
N ALA A 356 -6.64 -0.31 10.00
CA ALA A 356 -7.26 -0.28 11.32
C ALA A 356 -7.61 1.14 11.78
N TRP A 357 -6.76 2.14 11.50
CA TRP A 357 -7.02 3.55 11.81
C TRP A 357 -8.31 4.04 11.12
N TRP A 358 -8.41 3.87 9.81
CA TRP A 358 -9.55 4.30 9.00
C TRP A 358 -10.82 3.50 9.28
N THR A 359 -10.70 2.19 9.55
CA THR A 359 -11.85 1.35 9.89
C THR A 359 -12.54 1.80 11.18
N ILE A 360 -11.78 2.21 12.21
CA ILE A 360 -12.40 2.71 13.44
C ILE A 360 -13.05 4.07 13.21
N GLN A 361 -12.42 4.97 12.46
CA GLN A 361 -13.03 6.24 12.09
C GLN A 361 -14.36 6.02 11.35
N GLN A 362 -14.38 5.14 10.34
CA GLN A 362 -15.58 4.82 9.58
C GLN A 362 -16.71 4.34 10.50
N LYS A 363 -16.42 3.43 11.44
CA LYS A 363 -17.43 2.93 12.39
C LYS A 363 -18.00 4.02 13.28
N GLU A 364 -17.17 4.95 13.76
CA GLU A 364 -17.64 6.10 14.55
C GLU A 364 -18.58 7.00 13.73
N GLU A 365 -18.26 7.23 12.45
CA GLU A 365 -19.14 7.97 11.52
C GLU A 365 -20.47 7.23 11.29
N THR A 366 -20.47 5.91 11.08
CA THR A 366 -21.68 5.10 10.91
C THR A 366 -22.57 5.11 12.16
N HIS A 367 -21.96 5.10 13.35
CA HIS A 367 -22.72 5.17 14.61
C HIS A 367 -23.30 6.58 14.86
N ALA A 368 -22.61 7.63 14.42
CA ALA A 368 -23.09 9.01 14.52
C ALA A 368 -24.18 9.34 13.47
N ASN A 369 -24.09 8.77 12.26
CA ASN A 369 -25.00 9.01 11.15
C ASN A 369 -25.84 7.77 10.84
N SER A 370 -27.13 7.82 11.17
CA SER A 370 -28.14 6.77 10.86
C SER A 370 -28.43 6.55 9.37
N LYS A 371 -27.70 7.22 8.47
CA LYS A 371 -27.79 7.08 7.01
C LYS A 371 -26.38 7.04 6.43
N HIS A 372 -25.88 5.85 6.10
CA HIS A 372 -24.82 5.76 5.10
C HIS A 372 -25.41 6.23 3.78
N SER A 373 -24.71 7.16 3.15
CA SER A 373 -25.14 7.65 1.86
C SER A 373 -24.83 6.60 0.78
N GLU A 374 -25.71 6.49 -0.22
CA GLU A 374 -25.42 5.65 -1.38
C GLU A 374 -24.25 6.24 -2.19
N ILE A 375 -23.41 5.36 -2.73
CA ILE A 375 -22.36 5.76 -3.66
C ILE A 375 -23.07 6.24 -4.95
N PRO A 376 -22.90 7.51 -5.36
CA PRO A 376 -23.64 8.07 -6.47
C PRO A 376 -23.33 7.33 -7.78
N ALA A 377 -24.39 6.92 -8.46
CA ALA A 377 -24.31 6.30 -9.78
C ALA A 377 -23.82 7.32 -10.83
N ALA A 378 -22.90 6.93 -11.69
CA ALA A 378 -22.62 7.66 -12.92
C ALA A 378 -23.83 7.56 -13.85
N GLU A 379 -24.27 8.68 -14.45
CA GLU A 379 -25.33 8.66 -15.46
C GLU A 379 -24.86 7.91 -16.72
N GLY A 380 -25.36 6.69 -16.94
CA GLY A 380 -25.19 5.90 -18.17
C GLY A 380 -23.87 5.13 -18.33
N ALA A 381 -23.76 3.90 -17.82
CA ALA A 381 -22.68 2.93 -18.16
C ALA A 381 -22.87 2.31 -19.55
N ILE A 382 -21.91 2.06 -20.47
CA ILE A 382 -20.45 2.26 -20.73
C ILE A 382 -20.37 2.34 -22.29
N PRO A 383 -19.42 3.00 -23.00
CA PRO A 383 -18.36 3.94 -22.60
C PRO A 383 -18.36 5.29 -23.36
N PHE A 384 -17.88 6.32 -22.65
CA PHE A 384 -17.41 7.68 -23.06
C PHE A 384 -18.32 8.58 -23.90
#